data_AF-I3TG46-F1
#
_entry.id   AF-I3TG46-F1
#
_cell.length_a   1.000
_cell.length_b   1.000
_cell.length_c   1.000
_cell.angle_alpha   90.00
_cell.angle_beta   90.00
_cell.angle_gamma   90.00
#
_symmetry.space_group_name_H-M   'P 1'
#
loop_
_entity.id
_entity.type
_entity.pdbx_description
1 polymer ?
#
loop_
_entity_poly.entity_id
_entity_poly.type
_entity_poly.pdbx_seq_one_letter_code
_entity_poly.pdbx_strand_id
1 'polypeptide(L)'
;MGQIGNEVARILTKTFPDKVRMCCLSAVAAGSKTHVDIFRKARAVIAINGCQLMCASKVLREKGIAPTYEIVVAKEGVDKLPTLDFDEEDVQRIANKISTEFIQKFQQ
;
A
#
# COMPACT_ATOMS: atom_id res chain seq x y z
N MET A 1 7.82 5.64 8.91
CA MET A 1 7.18 4.37 8.45
C MET A 1 5.83 4.54 7.77
N GLY A 2 4.79 5.11 8.41
CA GLY A 2 3.50 5.33 7.73
C GLY A 2 3.60 6.25 6.50
N GLN A 3 4.44 7.29 6.59
CA GLN A 3 4.75 8.19 5.47
C GLN A 3 5.42 7.47 4.29
N ILE A 4 6.35 6.55 4.55
CA ILE A 4 6.98 5.74 3.50
C ILE A 4 5.93 4.93 2.76
N GLY A 5 5.01 4.28 3.47
CA GLY A 5 3.91 3.55 2.84
C GLY A 5 3.03 4.43 1.94
N ASN A 6 2.76 5.67 2.36
CA ASN A 6 2.05 6.66 1.55
C ASN A 6 2.83 7.04 0.29
N GLU A 7 4.11 7.38 0.42
CA GLU A 7 4.94 7.78 -0.73
C GLU A 7 5.12 6.64 -1.72
N VAL A 8 5.32 5.41 -1.26
CA VAL A 8 5.36 4.22 -2.12
C VAL A 8 4.06 4.11 -2.93
N ALA A 9 2.90 4.20 -2.28
CA ALA A 9 1.61 4.12 -2.98
C ALA A 9 1.43 5.26 -3.99
N ARG A 10 1.96 6.45 -3.70
CA ARG A 10 1.90 7.62 -4.57
C ARG A 10 2.79 7.44 -5.81
N ILE A 11 4.02 6.96 -5.63
CA ILE A 11 4.93 6.62 -6.73
C ILE A 11 4.27 5.56 -7.63
N LEU A 12 3.79 4.45 -7.06
CA LEU A 12 3.16 3.38 -7.85
C LEU A 12 1.95 3.89 -8.66
N THR A 13 1.12 4.75 -8.07
CA THR A 13 -0.01 5.38 -8.77
C THR A 13 0.46 6.26 -9.93
N LYS A 14 1.53 7.02 -9.75
CA LYS A 14 2.09 7.88 -10.82
C LYS A 14 2.80 7.09 -11.91
N THR A 15 3.51 6.03 -11.55
CA THR A 15 4.25 5.16 -12.47
C THR A 15 3.32 4.29 -13.31
N PHE A 16 2.19 3.88 -12.73
CA PHE A 16 1.22 3.00 -13.40
C PHE A 16 -0.21 3.59 -13.36
N PRO A 17 -0.45 4.78 -13.95
CA PRO A 17 -1.71 5.51 -13.80
C PRO A 17 -2.93 4.73 -14.30
N ASP A 18 -2.76 3.83 -15.28
CA ASP A 18 -3.84 3.02 -15.84
C ASP A 18 -4.03 1.66 -15.13
N LYS A 19 -3.16 1.32 -14.16
CA LYS A 19 -3.19 0.02 -13.47
C LYS A 19 -3.32 0.11 -11.95
N VAL A 20 -2.76 1.15 -11.35
CA VAL A 20 -2.66 1.30 -9.90
C VAL A 20 -3.27 2.63 -9.48
N ARG A 21 -4.11 2.58 -8.45
CA ARG A 21 -4.70 3.76 -7.85
C ARG A 21 -4.61 3.68 -6.33
N MET A 22 -3.90 4.61 -5.71
CA MET A 22 -3.96 4.84 -4.27
C MET A 22 -5.37 5.29 -3.88
N CYS A 23 -5.89 4.73 -2.78
CA CYS A 23 -7.12 5.18 -2.14
C CYS A 23 -6.89 5.43 -0.65
N CYS A 24 -7.61 6.41 -0.09
CA CYS A 24 -7.48 6.79 1.31
C CYS A 24 -7.94 5.66 2.25
N LEU A 25 -7.00 5.13 3.05
CA LEU A 25 -7.29 4.09 4.04
C LEU A 25 -8.20 4.60 5.17
N SER A 26 -8.01 5.84 5.62
CA SER A 26 -8.84 6.42 6.69
C SER A 26 -10.31 6.50 6.30
N ALA A 27 -10.60 6.78 5.03
CA ALA A 27 -11.97 6.75 4.51
C ALA A 27 -12.55 5.33 4.51
N VAL A 28 -11.75 4.31 4.20
CA VAL A 28 -12.16 2.90 4.32
C VAL A 28 -12.45 2.54 5.77
N ALA A 29 -11.56 2.91 6.71
CA ALA A 29 -11.74 2.66 8.14
C ALA A 29 -13.03 3.29 8.67
N ALA A 30 -13.29 4.55 8.29
CA ALA A 30 -14.51 5.29 8.61
C ALA A 30 -15.78 4.73 7.94
N GLY A 31 -15.68 3.69 7.09
CA GLY A 31 -16.83 3.06 6.46
C GLY A 31 -17.38 3.82 5.26
N SER A 32 -16.59 4.67 4.62
CA SER A 32 -17.00 5.38 3.40
C SER A 32 -17.35 4.36 2.30
N LYS A 33 -18.64 4.28 1.95
CA LYS A 33 -19.16 3.36 0.93
C LYS A 33 -18.39 3.49 -0.39
N THR A 34 -18.17 4.72 -0.86
CA THR A 34 -17.41 5.00 -2.09
C THR A 34 -16.01 4.37 -2.07
N HIS A 35 -15.27 4.51 -0.97
CA HIS A 35 -13.90 4.00 -0.89
C HIS A 35 -13.88 2.48 -0.73
N VAL A 36 -14.78 1.92 0.08
CA VAL A 36 -14.93 0.46 0.22
C VAL A 36 -15.29 -0.17 -1.13
N ASP A 37 -16.21 0.44 -1.89
CA ASP A 37 -16.63 -0.06 -3.20
C ASP A 37 -15.49 0.01 -4.24
N ILE A 38 -14.60 1.01 -4.18
CA ILE A 38 -13.42 1.06 -5.04
C ILE A 38 -12.53 -0.17 -4.79
N PHE A 39 -12.23 -0.48 -3.53
CA PHE A 39 -11.40 -1.65 -3.20
C PHE A 39 -12.10 -2.97 -3.56
N ARG A 40 -13.41 -3.09 -3.36
CA ARG A 40 -14.18 -4.31 -3.73
C ARG A 40 -14.25 -4.56 -5.23
N LYS A 41 -14.28 -3.50 -6.03
CA LYS A 41 -14.32 -3.57 -7.50
C LYS A 41 -12.92 -3.69 -8.11
N ALA A 42 -11.86 -3.48 -7.32
CA ALA A 42 -10.50 -3.63 -7.79
C ALA A 42 -10.21 -5.09 -8.11
N ARG A 43 -9.50 -5.34 -9.22
CA ARG A 43 -9.04 -6.69 -9.60
C ARG A 43 -8.04 -7.27 -8.61
N ALA A 44 -7.27 -6.39 -7.98
CA ALA A 44 -6.29 -6.72 -6.97
C ALA A 44 -6.18 -5.59 -5.96
N VAL A 45 -5.82 -5.95 -4.72
CA VAL A 45 -5.63 -5.00 -3.63
C VAL A 45 -4.22 -5.15 -3.06
N ILE A 46 -3.46 -4.06 -3.08
CA ILE A 46 -2.11 -3.99 -2.52
C ILE A 46 -2.22 -3.31 -1.15
N ALA A 47 -1.83 -3.99 -0.08
CA ALA A 47 -1.74 -3.41 1.26
C ALA A 47 -0.27 -3.14 1.63
N ILE A 48 0.06 -1.85 1.77
CA ILE A 48 1.40 -1.41 2.20
C ILE A 48 1.34 -1.07 3.68
N ASN A 49 1.94 -1.91 4.52
CA ASN A 49 1.96 -1.72 5.96
C ASN A 49 3.29 -1.13 6.39
N GLY A 50 3.26 -0.04 7.16
CA GLY A 50 4.49 0.57 7.67
C GLY A 50 5.25 -0.31 8.67
N CYS A 51 4.54 -1.12 9.46
CA CYS A 51 5.13 -1.95 10.51
C CYS A 51 4.31 -3.23 10.77
N GLN A 52 4.78 -4.06 11.70
CA GLN A 52 4.20 -5.35 12.10
C GLN A 52 2.77 -5.28 12.63
N LEU A 53 2.27 -4.08 12.97
CA LEU A 53 0.86 -3.92 13.36
C LEU A 53 -0.10 -4.19 12.21
N MET A 54 0.37 -4.07 10.95
CA MET A 54 -0.40 -4.38 9.74
C MET A 54 -1.75 -3.65 9.66
N CYS A 55 -1.79 -2.37 10.06
CA CYS A 55 -3.02 -1.61 10.17
C CYS A 55 -3.80 -1.51 8.84
N ALA A 56 -3.12 -1.34 7.70
CA ALA A 56 -3.78 -1.26 6.41
C ALA A 56 -4.49 -2.57 6.06
N SER A 57 -3.78 -3.69 6.21
CA SER A 57 -4.33 -5.03 6.02
C SER A 57 -5.51 -5.31 6.94
N LYS A 58 -5.41 -4.98 8.24
CA LYS A 58 -6.48 -5.21 9.21
C LYS A 58 -7.74 -4.42 8.87
N VAL A 59 -7.60 -3.12 8.56
CA VAL A 59 -8.73 -2.27 8.14
C VAL A 59 -9.41 -2.84 6.90
N LEU A 60 -8.65 -3.28 5.89
CA LEU A 60 -9.23 -3.89 4.68
C LEU A 60 -10.01 -5.17 5.03
N ARG A 61 -9.43 -6.06 5.85
CA ARG A 61 -10.06 -7.32 6.27
C ARG A 61 -11.33 -7.11 7.08
N GLU A 62 -11.36 -6.12 7.98
CA GLU A 62 -12.57 -5.74 8.73
C GLU A 62 -13.72 -5.29 7.82
N LYS A 63 -13.42 -4.76 6.63
CA LYS A 63 -14.43 -4.41 5.62
C LYS A 63 -14.75 -5.54 4.63
N GLY A 64 -14.23 -6.75 4.89
CA GLY A 64 -14.41 -7.93 4.05
C GLY A 64 -13.56 -7.89 2.77
N ILE A 65 -12.50 -7.09 2.73
CA ILE A 65 -11.59 -6.99 1.60
C ILE A 65 -10.31 -7.76 1.95
N ALA A 66 -9.99 -8.80 1.19
CA ALA A 66 -8.73 -9.52 1.32
C ALA A 66 -7.68 -8.88 0.41
N PRO A 67 -6.56 -8.34 0.96
CA PRO A 67 -5.43 -7.92 0.15
C PRO A 67 -4.89 -9.08 -0.69
N THR A 68 -4.60 -8.82 -1.96
CA THR A 68 -3.98 -9.76 -2.90
C THR A 68 -2.47 -9.81 -2.72
N TYR A 69 -1.87 -8.66 -2.38
CA TYR A 69 -0.46 -8.53 -2.05
C TYR A 69 -0.31 -7.69 -0.79
N GLU A 70 0.55 -8.14 0.12
CA GLU A 70 0.81 -7.48 1.41
C GLU A 70 2.31 -7.35 1.63
N ILE A 71 2.73 -6.16 2.05
CA ILE A 71 4.13 -5.90 2.39
C ILE A 71 4.20 -5.17 3.73
N VAL A 72 5.25 -5.45 4.50
CA VAL A 72 5.56 -4.75 5.75
C VAL A 72 6.89 -4.04 5.58
N VAL A 73 6.85 -2.72 5.37
CA VAL A 73 8.01 -1.87 5.08
C VAL A 73 9.15 -2.08 6.09
N ALA A 74 8.84 -2.13 7.39
CA ALA A 74 9.85 -2.37 8.43
C ALA A 74 10.57 -3.72 8.32
N LYS A 75 9.96 -4.74 7.70
CA LYS A 75 10.60 -6.06 7.48
C LYS A 75 11.53 -6.05 6.29
N GLU A 76 11.48 -5.03 5.46
CA GLU A 76 12.32 -4.88 4.27
C GLU A 76 13.59 -4.06 4.57
N GLY A 77 14.02 -4.00 5.83
CA GLY A 77 15.23 -3.30 6.24
C GLY A 77 15.11 -1.78 6.29
N VAL A 78 13.89 -1.25 6.32
CA VAL A 78 13.65 0.19 6.52
C VAL A 78 13.55 0.47 8.02
N ASP A 79 14.41 1.34 8.52
CA ASP A 79 14.44 1.68 9.95
C ASP A 79 13.39 2.74 10.32
N LYS A 80 12.86 2.60 11.54
CA LYS A 80 11.98 3.62 12.11
C LYS A 80 12.83 4.75 12.69
N LEU A 81 12.88 5.87 11.99
CA LEU A 81 13.46 7.09 12.54
C LEU A 81 12.50 7.75 13.56
N PRO A 82 13.04 8.38 14.62
CA PRO A 82 12.25 9.18 15.57
C PRO A 82 11.83 10.54 14.98
N THR A 83 12.22 10.85 13.75
CA THR A 83 11.85 12.07 13.01
C THR A 83 10.76 11.78 11.96
N LEU A 84 10.32 12.81 11.26
CA LEU A 84 9.43 12.70 10.09
C LEU A 84 10.22 12.53 8.78
N ASP A 85 11.54 12.42 8.87
CA ASP A 85 12.39 12.22 7.71
C ASP A 85 12.30 10.74 7.27
N PHE A 86 12.50 10.53 5.97
CA PHE A 86 12.63 9.21 5.39
C PHE A 86 13.56 9.30 4.18
N ASP A 87 14.21 8.20 3.86
CA ASP A 87 15.06 8.11 2.69
C ASP A 87 14.20 7.87 1.44
N GLU A 88 14.39 8.71 0.41
CA GLU A 88 13.74 8.50 -0.88
C GLU A 88 14.23 7.21 -1.56
N GLU A 89 15.46 6.77 -1.29
CA GLU A 89 16.00 5.51 -1.79
C GLU A 89 15.19 4.32 -1.24
N ASP A 90 14.80 4.36 0.03
CA ASP A 90 13.94 3.34 0.62
C ASP A 90 12.55 3.34 -0.03
N VAL A 91 11.95 4.51 -0.26
CA VAL A 91 10.66 4.60 -0.96
C VAL A 91 10.77 3.97 -2.35
N GLN A 92 11.80 4.32 -3.12
CA GLN A 92 11.98 3.81 -4.48
C GLN A 92 12.27 2.31 -4.50
N ARG A 93 13.09 1.81 -3.56
CA ARG A 93 13.41 0.39 -3.40
C ARG A 93 12.16 -0.43 -3.12
N ILE A 94 11.31 0.03 -2.19
CA ILE A 94 10.05 -0.65 -1.86
C ILE A 94 9.08 -0.59 -3.04
N ALA A 95 8.95 0.55 -3.73
CA ALA A 95 8.11 0.66 -4.91
C ALA A 95 8.55 -0.29 -6.04
N ASN A 96 9.86 -0.38 -6.30
CA ASN A 96 10.44 -1.29 -7.28
C ASN A 96 10.17 -2.76 -6.92
N LYS A 97 10.34 -3.12 -5.65
CA LYS A 97 10.03 -4.46 -5.15
C LYS A 97 8.57 -4.84 -5.44
N ILE A 98 7.61 -4.00 -5.05
CA ILE A 98 6.17 -4.24 -5.31
C ILE A 98 5.90 -4.35 -6.81
N SER A 99 6.53 -3.49 -7.61
CA SER A 99 6.40 -3.52 -9.07
C SER A 99 6.84 -4.87 -9.66
N THR A 100 8.06 -5.31 -9.33
CA THR A 100 8.65 -6.55 -9.86
C THR A 100 8.01 -7.80 -9.30
N GLU A 101 7.65 -7.82 -8.01
CA GLU A 101 7.06 -8.99 -7.37
C GLU A 101 5.58 -9.17 -7.71
N PHE A 102 4.86 -8.08 -7.93
CA PHE A 102 3.41 -8.12 -8.09
C PHE A 102 2.92 -7.46 -9.38
N ILE A 103 3.09 -6.15 -9.55
CA ILE A 103 2.40 -5.39 -10.62
C ILE A 103 2.78 -5.89 -12.02
N GLN A 104 4.06 -6.18 -12.27
CA GLN A 104 4.54 -6.65 -13.57
C GLN A 104 4.16 -8.10 -13.86
N LYS A 105 3.96 -8.91 -12.80
CA LYS A 105 3.65 -10.34 -12.90
C LYS A 105 2.14 -10.61 -12.86
N PHE A 106 1.34 -9.66 -12.39
CA PHE A 106 -0.10 -9.79 -12.31
C PHE A 106 -0.69 -9.80 -13.73
N GLN A 107 -0.90 -11.01 -14.26
CA GLN A 107 -1.57 -11.23 -15.54
C GLN A 107 -3.09 -11.16 -15.35
N GLN A 108 -3.75 -10.57 -16.35
CA GLN A 108 -5.20 -10.33 -16.40
C GLN A 108 -6.00 -11.62 -16.50
#